data_AF-A0A8J7MZ93-F1
#
_entry.id   AF-A0A8J7MZ93-F1
#
_cell.length_a   1.000
_cell.length_b   1.000
_cell.length_c   1.000
_cell.angle_alpha   90.00
_cell.angle_beta   90.00
_cell.angle_gamma   90.00
#
_symmetry.space_group_name_H-M   'P 1'
#
loop_
_entity.id
_entity.type
_entity.pdbx_description
1 polymer ?
#
loop_
_entity_poly.entity_id
_entity_poly.type
_entity_poly.pdbx_seq_one_letter_code
_entity_poly.pdbx_strand_id
1 'polypeptide(L)'
;MDYNPNLKPWIRPRPEDAAGKGSVERPDAVVNLVWQTRAAPPSEYENRLADALVECFGAGVEQLEALVARLNEMGVQAPDGTKWTAATFEREMARLGG
;
A
#
# COMPACT_ATOMS: atom_id res chain seq x y z
N MET A 1 -8.18 -0.94 14.93
CA MET A 1 -8.40 -1.47 13.56
C MET A 1 -9.39 -0.50 12.91
N ASP A 2 -8.90 0.70 12.57
CA ASP A 2 -9.71 1.91 12.44
C ASP A 2 -9.86 2.42 10.99
N TYR A 3 -9.29 1.73 10.01
CA TYR A 3 -9.09 2.31 8.68
C TYR A 3 -9.98 1.67 7.58
N ASN A 4 -10.55 0.48 7.82
CA ASN A 4 -11.60 -0.08 6.98
C ASN A 4 -12.47 -1.08 7.77
N PRO A 5 -13.65 -0.67 8.30
CA PRO A 5 -14.54 -1.58 9.02
C PRO A 5 -15.17 -2.67 8.14
N ASN A 6 -15.19 -2.46 6.82
CA ASN A 6 -15.75 -3.37 5.81
C ASN A 6 -14.74 -4.40 5.28
N LEU A 7 -13.52 -4.44 5.80
CA LEU A 7 -12.49 -5.44 5.42
C LEU A 7 -12.75 -6.80 6.12
N LYS A 8 -13.37 -6.78 7.31
CA LYS A 8 -13.65 -7.98 8.13
C LYS A 8 -14.60 -9.00 7.48
N PRO A 9 -15.68 -8.62 6.77
CA PRO A 9 -16.61 -9.57 6.14
C PRO A 9 -16.02 -10.35 4.95
N TRP A 10 -14.97 -9.83 4.31
CA TRP A 10 -14.38 -10.43 3.09
C TRP A 10 -13.20 -11.37 3.37
N ILE A 11 -12.70 -11.41 4.61
CA ILE A 11 -11.71 -12.39 5.04
C ILE A 11 -12.44 -13.73 5.25
N ARG A 12 -12.48 -14.55 4.19
CA ARG A 12 -13.14 -15.87 4.12
C ARG A 12 -14.68 -15.79 4.15
N PRO A 13 -15.34 -15.38 3.05
CA PRO A 13 -16.79 -15.44 2.97
C PRO A 13 -17.21 -16.92 3.05
N ARG A 14 -17.82 -17.31 4.17
CA ARG A 14 -18.58 -18.56 4.24
C ARG A 14 -19.93 -18.26 3.58
N PRO A 15 -20.32 -18.97 2.51
CA PRO A 15 -21.67 -18.85 1.97
C PRO A 15 -22.66 -19.21 3.09
N GLU A 16 -23.71 -18.39 3.25
CA GLU A 16 -24.77 -18.70 4.20
C GLU A 16 -25.68 -19.77 3.59
N ASP A 17 -25.96 -20.85 4.33
CA ASP A 17 -26.78 -21.98 3.86
C ASP A 17 -28.30 -21.68 3.85
N ALA A 18 -28.71 -20.45 4.16
CA ALA A 18 -30.10 -20.03 4.20
C ALA A 18 -30.49 -19.24 2.93
N ALA A 19 -31.47 -19.77 2.18
CA ALA A 19 -32.04 -19.08 1.01
C ALA A 19 -32.55 -17.66 1.39
N GLY A 20 -32.00 -16.64 0.73
CA GLY A 20 -32.00 -15.26 1.18
C GLY A 20 -33.32 -14.48 1.03
N LYS A 21 -33.60 -13.63 2.01
CA LYS A 21 -34.39 -12.39 1.82
C LYS A 21 -33.47 -11.40 1.09
N GLY A 22 -33.63 -11.27 -0.23
CA GLY A 22 -32.82 -10.34 -1.01
C GLY A 22 -33.05 -8.89 -0.62
N SER A 23 -31.99 -8.15 -0.28
CA SER A 23 -31.99 -6.69 -0.23
C SER A 23 -31.64 -6.15 -1.62
N VAL A 24 -32.55 -5.38 -2.21
CA VAL A 24 -32.26 -4.59 -3.42
C VAL A 24 -31.56 -3.30 -2.98
N GLU A 25 -30.30 -3.14 -3.39
CA GLU A 25 -29.55 -1.91 -3.12
C GLU A 25 -30.18 -0.72 -3.85
N ARG A 26 -30.30 0.42 -3.15
CA ARG A 26 -30.80 1.68 -3.71
C ARG A 26 -29.61 2.53 -4.14
N PRO A 27 -29.34 2.73 -5.44
CA PRO A 27 -28.15 3.43 -5.92
C PRO A 27 -28.06 4.88 -5.42
N ASP A 28 -29.20 5.52 -5.14
CA ASP A 28 -29.32 6.88 -4.60
C ASP A 28 -28.93 7.02 -3.12
N ALA A 29 -28.78 5.90 -2.40
CA ALA A 29 -28.41 5.87 -0.98
C ALA A 29 -26.97 5.36 -0.74
N VAL A 30 -26.23 5.01 -1.80
CA VAL A 30 -24.86 4.49 -1.69
C VAL A 30 -23.89 5.67 -1.64
N VAL A 31 -23.31 5.90 -0.46
CA VAL A 31 -22.13 6.74 -0.33
C VAL A 31 -20.99 6.03 -1.06
N ASN A 32 -20.22 6.74 -1.90
CA ASN A 32 -18.95 6.23 -2.40
C ASN A 32 -18.06 5.92 -1.20
N LEU A 33 -18.06 4.65 -0.77
CA LEU A 33 -17.05 4.13 0.12
C LEU A 33 -15.73 4.36 -0.60
N VAL A 34 -14.88 5.23 -0.08
CA VAL A 34 -13.49 5.28 -0.56
C VAL A 34 -12.94 3.90 -0.25
N TRP A 35 -12.78 3.05 -1.28
CA TRP A 35 -12.27 1.69 -1.15
C TRP A 35 -10.79 1.78 -0.78
N GLN A 36 -10.51 2.15 0.47
CA GLN A 36 -9.19 2.13 1.02
C GLN A 36 -8.92 0.70 1.51
N THR A 37 -8.09 -0.03 0.78
CA THR A 37 -7.65 -1.40 1.15
C THR A 37 -6.65 -1.41 2.31
N ARG A 38 -6.23 -0.24 2.80
CA ARG A 38 -5.17 -0.11 3.81
C ARG A 38 -5.71 -0.45 5.21
N ALA A 39 -5.13 -1.45 5.86
CA ALA A 39 -5.52 -1.89 7.19
C ALA A 39 -5.06 -0.95 8.33
N ALA A 40 -4.10 -0.06 8.05
CA ALA A 40 -3.43 0.83 8.99
C ALA A 40 -2.95 2.11 8.26
N PRO A 41 -2.62 3.21 8.98
CA PRO A 41 -1.97 4.35 8.36
C PRO A 41 -0.53 3.97 7.98
N PRO A 42 0.10 4.67 7.02
CA PRO A 42 1.51 4.44 6.72
C PRO A 42 2.37 4.66 7.97
N SER A 43 3.30 3.74 8.18
CA SER A 43 4.37 3.87 9.15
C SER A 43 5.29 5.06 8.80
N GLU A 44 6.07 5.52 9.78
CA GLU A 44 7.10 6.55 9.57
C GLU A 44 8.10 6.12 8.49
N TYR A 45 8.45 4.83 8.46
CA TYR A 45 9.29 4.23 7.42
C TYR A 45 8.67 4.40 6.03
N GLU A 46 7.40 4.03 5.86
CA GLU A 46 6.70 4.14 4.57
C GLU A 46 6.56 5.60 4.12
N ASN A 47 6.29 6.53 5.04
CA ASN A 47 6.25 7.96 4.72
C ASN A 47 7.61 8.47 4.26
N ARG A 48 8.69 8.16 5.00
CA ARG A 48 10.05 8.58 4.63
C ARG A 48 10.48 8.02 3.28
N LEU A 49 10.17 6.75 3.00
CA LEU A 49 10.45 6.14 1.71
C LEU A 49 9.65 6.82 0.59
N ALA A 50 8.37 7.10 0.82
CA ALA A 50 7.52 7.79 -0.15
C ALA A 50 8.04 9.20 -0.48
N ASP A 51 8.40 9.99 0.53
CA ASP A 51 8.96 11.33 0.34
C ASP A 51 10.24 11.29 -0.51
N ALA A 52 11.12 10.32 -0.23
CA ALA A 52 12.35 10.15 -1.01
C ALA A 52 12.10 9.72 -2.46
N LEU A 53 11.11 8.85 -2.69
CA LEU A 53 10.70 8.45 -4.04
C LEU A 53 10.12 9.62 -4.82
N VAL A 54 9.28 10.45 -4.18
CA VAL A 54 8.74 11.68 -4.80
C VAL A 54 9.86 12.62 -5.20
N GLU A 55 10.87 12.82 -4.35
CA GLU A 55 12.03 13.65 -4.69
C GLU A 55 12.81 13.06 -5.88
N CYS A 56 13.13 11.77 -5.85
CA CYS A 56 13.90 11.11 -6.91
C CYS A 56 13.20 11.19 -8.27
N PHE A 57 11.92 10.82 -8.33
CA PHE A 57 11.15 10.88 -9.57
C PHE A 57 10.88 12.32 -10.01
N GLY A 58 10.67 13.25 -9.08
CA GLY A 58 10.58 14.68 -9.37
C GLY A 58 11.85 15.26 -10.00
N ALA A 59 13.01 14.67 -9.67
CA ALA A 59 14.30 15.01 -10.28
C ALA A 59 14.60 14.24 -11.59
N GLY A 60 13.67 13.42 -12.09
CA GLY A 60 13.82 12.67 -13.35
C GLY A 60 14.65 11.38 -13.22
N VAL A 61 14.80 10.82 -12.01
CA VAL A 61 15.49 9.54 -11.83
C VAL A 61 14.56 8.39 -12.19
N GLU A 62 14.67 7.86 -13.41
CA GLU A 62 13.75 6.83 -13.94
C GLU A 62 14.35 5.42 -14.00
N GLN A 63 15.67 5.29 -13.81
CA GLN A 63 16.37 3.99 -13.88
C GLN A 63 16.57 3.41 -12.49
N LEU A 64 16.28 2.12 -12.32
CA LEU A 64 16.33 1.44 -11.00
C LEU A 64 17.68 1.59 -10.30
N GLU A 65 18.79 1.39 -11.01
CA GLU A 65 20.13 1.52 -10.43
C GLU A 65 20.43 2.96 -9.99
N ALA A 66 19.99 3.95 -10.77
CA ALA A 66 20.13 5.35 -10.43
C ALA A 66 19.26 5.72 -9.21
N LEU A 67 18.05 5.16 -9.12
CA LEU A 67 17.16 5.34 -7.99
C LEU A 67 17.77 4.78 -6.70
N VAL A 68 18.27 3.55 -6.75
CA VAL A 68 18.94 2.91 -5.60
C VAL A 68 20.18 3.69 -5.16
N ALA A 69 21.00 4.17 -6.10
CA ALA A 69 22.12 5.03 -5.79
C ALA A 69 21.66 6.31 -5.08
N ARG A 70 20.62 6.97 -5.62
CA ARG A 70 20.08 8.22 -5.06
C ARG A 70 19.50 8.03 -3.66
N LEU A 71 18.73 6.98 -3.42
CA LEU A 71 18.19 6.65 -2.10
C LEU A 71 19.31 6.44 -1.06
N ASN A 72 20.38 5.77 -1.46
CA ASN A 72 21.55 5.56 -0.61
C ASN A 72 22.31 6.87 -0.33
N GLU A 73 22.44 7.77 -1.31
CA GLU A 73 23.00 9.11 -1.11
C GLU A 73 22.18 9.95 -0.13
N MET A 74 20.85 9.84 -0.19
CA MET A 74 19.91 10.49 0.73
C MET A 74 19.90 9.85 2.13
N GLY A 75 20.65 8.76 2.35
CA GLY A 75 20.68 8.04 3.62
C GLY A 75 19.37 7.35 3.97
N VAL A 76 18.53 7.05 2.97
CA VAL A 76 17.31 6.24 3.14
C VAL A 76 17.72 4.78 3.18
N GLN A 77 17.44 4.11 4.30
CA GLN A 77 17.80 2.71 4.51
C GLN A 77 16.68 1.76 4.11
N ALA A 78 17.05 0.53 3.78
CA ALA A 78 16.12 -0.59 3.64
C ALA A 78 15.44 -0.91 4.99
N PRO A 79 14.35 -1.69 5.02
CA PRO A 79 13.63 -2.03 6.26
C PRO A 79 14.51 -2.68 7.34
N ASP A 80 15.57 -3.36 6.92
CA ASP A 80 16.56 -4.01 7.80
C ASP A 80 17.72 -3.08 8.23
N GLY A 81 17.64 -1.80 7.87
CA GLY A 81 18.67 -0.79 8.16
C GLY A 81 19.89 -0.83 7.23
N THR A 82 19.89 -1.72 6.22
CA THR A 82 21.00 -1.83 5.28
C THR A 82 20.87 -0.83 4.12
N LYS A 83 21.94 -0.72 3.31
CA LYS A 83 21.89 0.03 2.05
C LYS A 83 21.02 -0.68 1.03
N TRP A 84 20.38 0.09 0.16
CA TRP A 84 19.60 -0.45 -0.94
C TRP A 84 20.48 -1.14 -1.98
N THR A 85 19.99 -2.26 -2.47
CA THR A 85 20.36 -2.84 -3.77
C THR A 85 19.09 -2.93 -4.62
N ALA A 86 19.21 -3.09 -5.94
CA ALA A 86 18.06 -3.30 -6.82
C ALA A 86 17.16 -4.45 -6.32
N ALA A 87 17.78 -5.58 -5.94
CA ALA A 87 17.05 -6.75 -5.45
C ALA A 87 16.32 -6.52 -4.11
N THR A 88 16.91 -5.74 -3.18
CA THR A 88 16.21 -5.43 -1.92
C THR A 88 15.08 -4.43 -2.14
N PHE A 89 15.27 -3.48 -3.05
CA PHE A 89 14.24 -2.50 -3.43
C PHE A 89 13.04 -3.18 -4.10
N GLU A 90 13.25 -4.01 -5.11
CA GLU A 90 12.16 -4.72 -5.80
C GLU A 90 11.36 -5.60 -4.84
N ARG A 91 12.05 -6.35 -3.97
CA ARG A 91 11.39 -7.17 -2.96
C ARG A 91 10.51 -6.33 -2.03
N GLU A 92 10.98 -5.15 -1.65
CA GLU A 92 10.21 -4.26 -0.79
C GLU A 92 9.01 -3.66 -1.51
N MET A 93 9.16 -3.21 -2.76
CA MET A 93 8.04 -2.72 -3.56
C MET A 93 6.97 -3.79 -3.77
N ALA A 94 7.38 -5.05 -3.98
CA ALA A 94 6.46 -6.19 -4.07
C ALA A 94 5.73 -6.45 -2.75
N ARG A 95 6.42 -6.28 -1.60
CA ARG A 95 5.81 -6.43 -0.26
C ARG A 95 4.80 -5.32 0.03
N LEU A 96 5.09 -4.08 -0.35
CA LEU A 96 4.25 -2.91 -0.11
C LEU A 96 3.08 -2.79 -1.08
N GLY A 97 3.21 -3.31 -2.30
CA GLY A 97 2.17 -3.28 -3.33
C GLY A 97 1.19 -4.47 -3.30
N GLY A 98 1.41 -5.43 -2.40
CA GLY A 98 0.59 -6.64 -2.24
C GLY A 98 -0.69 -6.46 -1.45
#